data_AF-A0A2S8HLM7-F1
#
_entry.id   AF-A0A2S8HLM7-F1
#
_cell.length_a   1.000
_cell.length_b   1.000
_cell.length_c   1.000
_cell.angle_alpha   90.00
_cell.angle_beta   90.00
_cell.angle_gamma   90.00
#
_symmetry.space_group_name_H-M   'P 1'
#
loop_
_entity.id
_entity.type
_entity.pdbx_description
1 polymer ?
#
loop_
_entity_poly.entity_id
_entity_poly.type
_entity_poly.pdbx_seq_one_letter_code
_entity_poly.pdbx_strand_id
1 'polypeptide(L)'
;MECVGKTDEILPNIWAAIPDAIAIAEGYSRNQIPDFWRTHDKSKREGPRLDVWGIAVTPELGEASFDISRNHSFDYSSPTFFKDDYWNDQPVLLPELPAPYHVYVIRNGAGQLSVAIDR
;
A
#
# COMPACT_ATOMS: atom_id res chain seq x y z
N MET A 1 -18.59 -28.26 3.18
CA MET A 1 -19.33 -27.05 2.75
C MET A 1 -19.31 -25.93 3.81
N GLU A 2 -18.61 -26.11 4.94
CA GLU A 2 -18.54 -25.11 6.03
C GLU A 2 -17.54 -23.97 5.75
N CYS A 3 -16.45 -24.25 5.05
CA CYS A 3 -15.38 -23.28 4.79
C CYS A 3 -15.83 -22.12 3.87
N VAL A 4 -16.76 -22.38 2.93
CA VAL A 4 -17.34 -21.34 2.06
C VAL A 4 -18.20 -20.37 2.86
N GLY A 5 -19.06 -20.86 3.75
CA GLY A 5 -19.92 -20.02 4.59
C GLY A 5 -19.12 -19.09 5.52
N LYS A 6 -18.03 -19.60 6.13
CA LYS A 6 -17.14 -18.78 6.96
C LYS A 6 -16.40 -17.70 6.15
N THR A 7 -16.04 -17.99 4.91
CA THR A 7 -15.32 -17.05 4.04
C THR A 7 -16.22 -15.88 3.64
N ASP A 8 -17.47 -16.16 3.29
CA ASP A 8 -18.47 -15.14 2.92
C ASP A 8 -18.79 -14.17 4.08
N GLU A 9 -18.73 -14.67 5.33
CA GLU A 9 -18.95 -13.84 6.52
C GLU A 9 -17.80 -12.86 6.81
N ILE A 10 -16.55 -13.27 6.56
CA ILE A 10 -15.36 -12.46 6.89
C ILE A 10 -14.89 -11.56 5.75
N LEU A 11 -15.21 -11.92 4.50
CA LEU A 11 -14.81 -11.20 3.29
C LEU A 11 -15.12 -9.69 3.36
N PRO A 12 -16.34 -9.24 3.72
CA PRO A 12 -16.65 -7.81 3.80
C PRO A 12 -15.73 -7.04 4.75
N ASN A 13 -15.40 -7.65 5.90
CA ASN A 13 -14.52 -7.05 6.90
C ASN A 13 -13.05 -7.02 6.44
N ILE A 14 -12.63 -8.00 5.62
CA ILE A 14 -11.30 -8.02 5.01
C ILE A 14 -11.20 -6.93 3.94
N TRP A 15 -12.21 -6.78 3.08
CA TRP A 15 -12.26 -5.71 2.08
C TRP A 15 -12.26 -4.32 2.71
N ALA A 16 -13.03 -4.14 3.78
CA ALA A 16 -13.08 -2.88 4.51
C ALA A 16 -11.73 -2.48 5.15
N ALA A 17 -10.83 -3.44 5.40
CA ALA A 17 -9.53 -3.21 6.00
C ALA A 17 -8.43 -2.81 4.99
N ILE A 18 -8.69 -2.86 3.68
CA ILE A 18 -7.70 -2.53 2.64
C ILE A 18 -7.11 -1.12 2.80
N PRO A 19 -7.90 -0.04 2.98
CA PRO A 19 -7.34 1.30 3.10
C PRO A 19 -6.37 1.44 4.29
N ASP A 20 -6.72 0.82 5.42
CA ASP A 20 -5.89 0.83 6.63
C ASP A 20 -4.62 -0.03 6.46
N ALA A 21 -4.72 -1.15 5.75
CA ALA A 21 -3.56 -1.99 5.43
C ALA A 21 -2.57 -1.24 4.53
N ILE A 22 -3.06 -0.53 3.51
CA ILE A 22 -2.24 0.34 2.65
C ILE A 22 -1.58 1.44 3.48
N ALA A 23 -2.32 2.12 4.37
CA ALA A 23 -1.77 3.17 5.22
C ALA A 23 -0.65 2.65 6.15
N ILE A 24 -0.81 1.46 6.71
CA ILE A 24 0.23 0.80 7.54
C ILE A 24 1.46 0.46 6.70
N ALA A 25 1.26 -0.07 5.48
CA ALA A 25 2.36 -0.39 4.59
C ALA A 25 3.14 0.86 4.14
N GLU A 26 2.43 1.95 3.79
CA GLU A 26 3.05 3.23 3.49
C GLU A 26 3.83 3.77 4.71
N GLY A 27 3.22 3.75 5.90
CA GLY A 27 3.88 4.17 7.14
C GLY A 27 5.15 3.36 7.45
N TYR A 28 5.13 2.05 7.25
CA TYR A 28 6.32 1.20 7.38
C TYR A 28 7.38 1.56 6.35
N SER A 29 6.98 1.68 5.07
CA SER A 29 7.90 1.95 3.98
C SER A 29 8.59 3.31 4.08
N ARG A 30 7.95 4.29 4.73
CA ARG A 30 8.57 5.60 5.04
C ARG A 30 9.83 5.47 5.88
N ASN A 31 9.93 4.43 6.72
CA ASN A 31 11.13 4.15 7.50
C ASN A 31 12.16 3.31 6.72
N GLN A 32 11.72 2.47 5.78
CA GLN A 32 12.60 1.57 5.03
C GLN A 32 13.25 2.25 3.81
N ILE A 33 12.49 3.07 3.09
CA ILE A 33 12.90 3.74 1.85
C ILE A 33 12.68 5.26 1.94
N PRO A 34 13.27 5.94 2.95
CA PRO A 34 12.99 7.36 3.23
C PRO A 34 13.35 8.30 2.06
N ASP A 35 14.34 7.95 1.24
CA ASP A 35 14.72 8.76 0.07
C ASP A 35 13.68 8.74 -1.05
N PHE A 36 13.03 7.59 -1.26
CA PHE A 36 11.88 7.48 -2.16
C PHE A 36 10.77 8.41 -1.67
N TRP A 37 10.39 8.32 -0.39
CA TRP A 37 9.32 9.13 0.18
C TRP A 37 9.65 10.62 0.21
N ARG A 38 10.89 11.00 0.51
CA ARG A 38 11.33 12.40 0.49
C ARG A 38 11.23 13.02 -0.90
N THR A 39 11.58 12.29 -1.95
CA THR A 39 11.46 12.79 -3.33
C THR A 39 10.00 12.83 -3.76
N HIS A 40 9.25 11.79 -3.40
CA HIS A 40 7.82 11.71 -3.63
C HIS A 40 7.05 12.86 -2.98
N ASP A 41 7.29 13.16 -1.71
CA ASP A 41 6.53 14.17 -0.96
C ASP A 41 6.79 15.60 -1.49
N LYS A 42 7.95 15.83 -2.12
CA LYS A 42 8.22 17.09 -2.84
C LYS A 42 7.28 17.29 -4.02
N SER A 43 6.85 16.22 -4.68
CA SER A 43 5.98 16.28 -5.86
C SER A 43 4.58 16.82 -5.55
N LYS A 44 4.13 16.74 -4.29
CA LYS A 44 2.76 17.04 -3.84
C LYS A 44 1.64 16.38 -4.67
N ARG A 45 1.96 15.35 -5.47
CA ARG A 45 0.96 14.64 -6.29
C ARG A 45 -0.04 13.95 -5.36
N GLU A 46 -1.29 13.84 -5.78
CA GLU A 46 -2.36 13.19 -5.00
C GLU A 46 -2.47 11.69 -5.39
N GLY A 47 -3.05 10.88 -4.50
CA GLY A 47 -3.33 9.44 -4.72
C GLY A 47 -2.50 8.46 -3.87
N PRO A 48 -2.90 7.20 -3.74
CA PRO A 48 -2.12 6.18 -3.02
C PRO A 48 -0.95 5.68 -3.89
N ARG A 49 0.21 5.47 -3.27
CA ARG A 49 1.45 5.10 -3.98
C ARG A 49 1.63 3.60 -3.98
N LEU A 50 1.21 2.98 -2.89
CA LEU A 50 1.10 1.55 -2.75
C LEU A 50 -0.36 1.13 -2.90
N ASP A 51 -0.57 -0.10 -3.35
CA ASP A 51 -1.89 -0.72 -3.46
C ASP A 51 -1.78 -2.23 -3.23
N VAL A 52 -2.92 -2.87 -2.99
CA VAL A 52 -3.00 -4.31 -2.75
C VAL A 52 -2.88 -5.07 -4.07
N TRP A 53 -1.90 -5.96 -4.13
CA TRP A 53 -1.67 -6.88 -5.24
C TRP A 53 -2.34 -8.23 -5.03
N GLY A 54 -2.46 -8.65 -3.78
CA GLY A 54 -3.02 -9.94 -3.43
C GLY A 54 -3.50 -9.99 -1.99
N ILE A 55 -4.50 -10.84 -1.75
CA ILE A 55 -5.03 -11.12 -0.41
C ILE A 55 -5.06 -12.63 -0.24
N ALA A 56 -4.29 -13.13 0.73
CA ALA A 56 -4.40 -14.51 1.19
C ALA A 56 -5.30 -14.55 2.42
N VAL A 57 -6.42 -15.28 2.33
CA VAL A 57 -7.39 -15.41 3.43
C VAL A 57 -7.24 -16.78 4.08
N THR A 58 -7.23 -16.81 5.42
CA THR A 58 -7.27 -18.03 6.22
C THR A 58 -8.60 -18.07 7.00
N PRO A 59 -9.68 -18.65 6.41
CA PRO A 59 -11.02 -18.53 6.97
C PRO A 59 -11.17 -19.10 8.38
N GLU A 60 -10.49 -20.21 8.68
CA GLU A 60 -10.58 -20.87 9.99
C GLU A 60 -10.05 -20.02 11.14
N LEU A 61 -9.14 -19.09 10.84
CA LEU A 61 -8.55 -18.17 11.82
C LEU A 61 -9.18 -16.76 11.74
N GLY A 62 -10.01 -16.50 10.73
CA GLY A 62 -10.52 -15.16 10.43
C GLY A 62 -9.42 -14.17 10.00
N GLU A 63 -8.29 -14.69 9.51
CA GLU A 63 -7.10 -13.91 9.18
C GLU A 63 -7.01 -13.59 7.70
N ALA A 64 -6.32 -12.49 7.38
CA ALA A 64 -5.95 -12.14 6.02
C ALA A 64 -4.54 -11.56 5.96
N SER A 65 -3.80 -11.87 4.91
CA SER A 65 -2.51 -11.26 4.59
C SER A 65 -2.67 -10.44 3.30
N PHE A 66 -2.37 -9.15 3.38
CA PHE A 66 -2.33 -8.24 2.24
C PHE A 66 -0.91 -8.16 1.72
N ASP A 67 -0.72 -8.48 0.44
CA ASP A 67 0.51 -8.18 -0.32
C ASP A 67 0.35 -6.78 -0.91
N ILE A 68 1.15 -5.82 -0.43
CA ILE A 68 1.07 -4.42 -0.83
C ILE A 68 2.37 -4.02 -1.53
N SER A 69 2.23 -3.47 -2.74
CA SER A 69 3.36 -3.01 -3.54
C SER A 69 2.94 -1.83 -4.41
N ARG A 70 3.73 -1.49 -5.42
CA ARG A 70 3.52 -0.36 -6.32
C ARG A 70 2.08 -0.31 -6.84
N ASN A 71 1.42 0.83 -6.69
CA ASN A 71 0.16 1.09 -7.36
C ASN A 71 0.38 1.33 -8.86
N HIS A 72 -0.08 0.43 -9.72
CA HIS A 72 0.01 0.60 -11.18
C HIS A 72 -0.95 1.64 -11.76
N SER A 73 -2.00 1.99 -11.04
CA SER A 73 -2.92 3.07 -11.41
C SER A 73 -2.32 4.45 -11.11
N PHE A 74 -1.29 4.50 -10.27
CA PHE A 74 -0.52 5.71 -10.05
C PHE A 74 0.52 5.86 -11.15
N ASP A 75 0.41 6.93 -11.92
CA ASP A 75 1.36 7.22 -12.98
C ASP A 75 2.66 7.80 -12.40
N TYR A 76 3.65 6.94 -12.28
CA TYR A 76 5.02 7.28 -11.87
C TYR A 76 5.85 7.92 -12.99
N SER A 77 5.40 7.79 -14.26
CA SER A 77 6.20 8.13 -15.43
C SER A 77 6.07 9.58 -15.85
N SER A 78 4.91 10.20 -15.62
CA SER A 78 4.74 11.60 -16.00
C SER A 78 5.41 12.52 -14.98
N PRO A 79 6.28 13.45 -15.43
CA PRO A 79 6.77 14.52 -14.59
C PRO A 79 5.60 15.32 -14.01
N THR A 80 5.76 15.83 -12.80
CA THR A 80 4.79 16.76 -12.21
C THR A 80 5.47 18.08 -11.85
N PHE A 81 4.70 19.16 -11.97
CA PHE A 81 5.14 20.50 -11.60
C PHE A 81 4.60 20.82 -10.21
N PHE A 82 5.33 21.61 -9.43
CA PHE A 82 4.83 22.02 -8.13
C PHE A 82 3.53 22.80 -8.31
N LYS A 83 2.48 22.40 -7.57
CA LYS A 83 1.16 23.07 -7.58
C LYS A 83 1.24 24.58 -7.31
N ASP A 84 2.31 25.01 -6.63
CA ASP A 84 2.53 26.41 -6.22
C ASP A 84 3.63 27.13 -7.03
N ASP A 85 4.28 26.46 -7.99
CA ASP A 85 5.42 27.01 -8.72
C ASP A 85 5.23 26.90 -10.24
N TYR A 86 4.30 27.72 -10.74
CA TYR A 86 3.96 27.85 -12.16
C TYR A 86 5.13 28.32 -13.04
N TRP A 87 6.25 28.75 -12.44
CA TRP A 87 7.43 29.29 -13.13
C TRP A 87 8.67 28.41 -12.99
N ASN A 88 8.56 27.24 -12.34
CA ASN A 88 9.70 26.33 -12.21
C ASN A 88 9.90 25.54 -13.51
N ASP A 89 10.99 25.83 -14.22
CA ASP A 89 11.36 25.16 -15.47
C ASP A 89 11.86 23.72 -15.26
N GLN A 90 12.01 23.26 -14.01
CA GLN A 90 12.48 21.92 -13.70
C GLN A 90 11.35 21.04 -13.13
N PRO A 91 10.85 20.06 -13.90
CA PRO A 91 9.85 19.13 -13.41
C PRO A 91 10.41 18.22 -12.30
N VAL A 92 9.55 17.82 -11.36
CA VAL A 92 9.89 16.79 -10.38
C VAL A 92 9.67 15.42 -11.03
N LEU A 93 10.76 14.68 -11.20
CA LEU A 93 10.72 13.26 -11.54
C LEU A 93 10.42 12.46 -10.29
N LEU A 94 9.37 11.65 -10.35
CA LEU A 94 9.04 10.74 -9.25
C LEU A 94 10.09 9.62 -9.21
N PRO A 95 10.57 9.26 -8.02
CA PRO A 95 11.50 8.14 -7.90
C PRO A 95 10.79 6.84 -8.27
N GLU A 96 11.54 5.89 -8.82
CA GLU A 96 11.06 4.52 -8.94
C GLU A 96 11.02 3.88 -7.56
N LEU A 97 9.96 3.11 -7.30
CA LEU A 97 9.92 2.25 -6.12
C LEU A 97 11.05 1.21 -6.26
N PRO A 98 11.87 0.96 -5.21
CA PRO A 98 12.88 -0.09 -5.27
C PRO A 98 12.27 -1.42 -5.71
N ALA A 99 12.99 -2.20 -6.52
CA ALA A 99 12.48 -3.46 -7.04
C ALA A 99 13.36 -4.63 -6.58
N PRO A 100 12.77 -5.72 -6.03
CA PRO A 100 11.37 -5.85 -5.59
C PRO A 100 11.12 -5.09 -4.27
N TYR A 101 9.94 -4.45 -4.13
CA TYR A 101 9.50 -3.87 -2.85
C TYR A 101 8.06 -4.27 -2.59
N HIS A 102 7.88 -5.13 -1.60
CA HIS A 102 6.59 -5.62 -1.13
C HIS A 102 6.53 -5.42 0.37
N VAL A 103 5.36 -5.05 0.87
CA VAL A 103 5.07 -4.98 2.30
C VAL A 103 3.90 -5.88 2.58
N TYR A 104 4.10 -6.84 3.48
CA TYR A 104 3.04 -7.75 3.90
C TYR A 104 2.39 -7.22 5.17
N VAL A 105 1.07 -7.05 5.14
CA VAL A 105 0.27 -6.65 6.31
C VAL A 105 -0.68 -7.76 6.67
N ILE A 106 -0.67 -8.18 7.94
CA ILE A 106 -1.54 -9.22 8.47
C ILE A 106 -2.68 -8.57 9.25
N ARG A 107 -3.91 -8.97 8.92
CA ARG A 107 -5.12 -8.81 9.73
C ARG A 107 -5.36 -10.08 10.53
N ASN A 108 -5.31 -10.00 11.85
CA ASN A 108 -5.65 -11.13 12.71
C ASN A 108 -7.17 -11.36 12.80
N GLY A 109 -7.61 -12.44 13.45
CA GLY A 109 -9.03 -12.75 13.65
C GLY A 109 -9.83 -11.68 14.42
N ALA A 110 -9.15 -10.81 15.19
CA ALA A 110 -9.75 -9.68 15.87
C ALA A 110 -9.83 -8.41 15.01
N GLY A 111 -9.33 -8.45 13.77
CA GLY A 111 -9.30 -7.32 12.85
C GLY A 111 -8.15 -6.34 13.05
N GLN A 112 -7.18 -6.66 13.91
CA GLN A 112 -6.00 -5.82 14.11
C GLN A 112 -5.00 -6.03 12.98
N LEU A 113 -4.41 -4.94 12.51
CA LEU A 113 -3.45 -4.93 11.42
C LEU A 113 -2.02 -4.77 11.96
N SER A 114 -1.08 -5.50 11.37
CA SER A 114 0.35 -5.40 11.69
C SER A 114 1.21 -5.77 10.49
N VAL A 115 2.40 -5.18 10.39
CA VAL A 115 3.37 -5.54 9.34
C VAL A 115 3.97 -6.90 9.68
N ALA A 116 3.94 -7.83 8.73
CA ALA A 116 4.72 -9.06 8.83
C ALA A 116 6.17 -8.69 8.51
N ILE A 117 7.08 -9.00 9.44
CA ILE A 117 8.50 -8.68 9.30
C ILE A 117 9.01 -9.26 7.97
N ASP A 118 9.43 -8.35 7.10
CA ASP A 118 10.05 -8.60 5.80
C ASP A 118 11.29 -9.50 6.02
N ARG A 119 11.41 -10.61 5.29
CA ARG A 119 12.54 -11.55 5.40
C ARG A 119 13.59 -11.28 4.35
#